data_AF-A0AAD4CVQ5-F1
#
_entry.id   AF-A0AAD4CVQ5-F1
#
_cell.length_a   1.000
_cell.length_b   1.000
_cell.length_c   1.000
_cell.angle_alpha   90.00
_cell.angle_beta   90.00
_cell.angle_gamma   90.00
#
_symmetry.space_group_name_H-M   'P 1'
#
loop_
_entity.id
_entity.type
_entity.pdbx_description
1 polymer ?
#
loop_
_entity_poly.entity_id
_entity_poly.type
_entity_poly.pdbx_seq_one_letter_code
_entity_poly.pdbx_strand_id
1 'polypeptide(L)'
;MSSTPEQTFVALTQQSGQIATTEVESVYNKLNPIKAESLLGQWKGGSFDTGHPAHQALTTISWQGKTFHGLDNVDPIDVLKDEERLREVKFRDVVSTAMIYDNHPIIDHFR
;
A
#
# COMPACT_ATOMS: atom_id res chain seq x y z
N MET A 1 17.03 -7.93 -21.79
CA MET A 1 16.75 -6.71 -20.98
C MET A 1 16.25 -7.20 -19.63
N SER A 2 16.82 -6.73 -18.52
CA SER A 2 16.34 -7.11 -17.18
C SER A 2 15.02 -6.41 -16.89
N SER A 3 14.11 -7.05 -16.16
CA SER A 3 12.85 -6.44 -15.71
C SER A 3 13.12 -5.27 -14.76
N THR A 4 12.30 -4.23 -14.85
CA THR A 4 12.30 -3.12 -13.88
C THR A 4 11.74 -3.59 -12.52
N PRO A 5 12.04 -2.89 -11.41
CA PRO A 5 11.41 -3.15 -10.12
C PRO A 5 9.87 -3.14 -10.19
N GLU A 6 9.28 -2.20 -10.93
CA GLU A 6 7.85 -2.05 -11.11
C GLU A 6 7.24 -3.27 -11.82
N GLN A 7 7.87 -3.72 -12.91
CA GLN A 7 7.44 -4.95 -13.62
C GLN A 7 7.54 -6.18 -12.73
N THR A 8 8.58 -6.25 -11.90
CA THR A 8 8.77 -7.36 -10.96
C THR A 8 7.69 -7.33 -9.87
N PHE A 9 7.36 -6.15 -9.35
CA PHE A 9 6.30 -5.98 -8.36
C PHE A 9 4.93 -6.39 -8.93
N VAL A 10 4.62 -5.98 -10.16
CA VAL A 10 3.39 -6.40 -10.87
C VAL A 10 3.36 -7.91 -11.11
N ALA A 11 4.50 -8.55 -11.40
CA ALA A 11 4.53 -10.01 -11.54
C ALA A 11 4.22 -10.72 -10.21
N LEU A 12 4.69 -10.18 -9.08
CA LEU A 12 4.37 -10.72 -7.75
C LEU A 12 2.86 -10.66 -7.46
N THR A 13 2.15 -9.61 -7.90
CA THR A 13 0.69 -9.50 -7.65
C THR A 13 -0.15 -10.53 -8.40
N GLN A 14 0.45 -11.20 -9.39
CA GLN A 14 -0.18 -12.26 -10.18
C GLN A 14 0.15 -13.67 -9.67
N GLN A 15 1.07 -13.79 -8.70
CA GLN A 15 1.40 -15.07 -8.10
C GLN A 15 0.30 -15.51 -7.12
N SER A 16 0.03 -16.81 -7.12
CA SER A 16 -0.92 -17.43 -6.20
C SER A 16 -0.18 -18.14 -5.07
N GLY A 17 -0.75 -18.06 -3.87
CA GLY A 17 -0.20 -18.72 -2.68
C GLY A 17 0.71 -17.79 -1.86
N GLN A 18 1.39 -18.40 -0.90
CA GLN A 18 2.19 -17.66 0.06
C GLN A 18 3.51 -17.19 -0.55
N ILE A 19 3.83 -15.90 -0.41
CA ILE A 19 5.06 -15.25 -0.87
C ILE A 19 5.87 -14.83 0.36
N ALA A 20 7.18 -15.05 0.35
CA ALA A 20 8.02 -14.65 1.47
C ALA A 20 8.04 -13.12 1.63
N THR A 21 7.92 -12.61 2.86
CA THR A 21 8.01 -11.16 3.14
C THR A 21 9.28 -10.53 2.57
N THR A 22 10.41 -11.24 2.65
CA THR A 22 11.70 -10.79 2.13
C THR A 22 11.73 -10.62 0.62
N GLU A 23 10.93 -11.40 -0.11
CA GLU A 23 10.83 -11.32 -1.57
C GLU A 23 10.12 -10.03 -1.98
N VAL A 24 8.93 -9.79 -1.40
CA VAL A 24 8.16 -8.54 -1.61
C VAL A 24 8.99 -7.33 -1.20
N GLU A 25 9.64 -7.40 -0.03
CA GLU A 25 10.50 -6.35 0.50
C GLU A 25 11.66 -6.01 -0.46
N SER A 26 12.31 -7.02 -1.03
CA SER A 26 13.47 -6.82 -1.91
C SER A 26 13.13 -6.03 -3.17
N VAL A 27 11.88 -6.13 -3.64
CA VAL A 27 11.36 -5.39 -4.78
C VAL A 27 10.88 -4.01 -4.33
N TYR A 28 10.08 -3.94 -3.26
CA TYR A 28 9.56 -2.69 -2.70
C TYR A 28 10.67 -1.68 -2.39
N ASN A 29 11.77 -2.14 -1.79
CA ASN A 29 12.90 -1.27 -1.42
C ASN A 29 13.58 -0.61 -2.65
N LYS A 30 13.36 -1.14 -3.87
CA LYS A 30 13.91 -0.62 -5.13
C LYS A 30 12.94 0.30 -5.89
N LEU A 31 11.67 0.38 -5.47
CA LEU A 31 10.69 1.27 -6.08
C LEU A 31 11.02 2.73 -5.73
N ASN A 32 10.67 3.63 -6.66
CA ASN A 32 10.84 5.06 -6.50
C ASN A 32 9.82 5.64 -5.50
N PRO A 33 10.11 6.76 -4.84
CA PRO A 33 9.11 7.45 -4.04
C PRO A 33 8.02 8.04 -4.94
N ILE A 34 6.82 8.19 -4.38
CA ILE A 34 5.65 8.75 -5.05
C ILE A 34 5.18 10.01 -4.33
N LYS A 35 4.68 10.98 -5.11
CA LYS A 35 4.06 12.21 -4.59
C LYS A 35 2.60 11.98 -4.23
N ALA A 36 2.09 12.74 -3.27
CA ALA A 36 0.77 12.48 -2.72
C ALA A 36 -0.35 12.74 -3.73
N GLU A 37 -0.15 13.71 -4.62
CA GLU A 37 -1.11 14.04 -5.68
C GLU A 37 -1.28 12.89 -6.68
N SER A 38 -0.29 12.01 -6.82
CA SER A 38 -0.37 10.85 -7.70
C SER A 38 -1.23 9.71 -7.15
N LEU A 39 -1.60 9.77 -5.86
CA LEU A 39 -2.47 8.78 -5.21
C LEU A 39 -3.95 9.16 -5.26
N LEU A 40 -4.29 10.38 -5.68
CA LEU A 40 -5.70 10.83 -5.70
C LEU A 40 -6.55 9.96 -6.63
N GLY A 41 -7.75 9.60 -6.15
CA GLY A 41 -8.69 8.75 -6.87
C GLY A 41 -9.00 7.41 -6.17
N GLN A 42 -9.64 6.51 -6.91
CA GLN A 42 -10.06 5.20 -6.42
C GLN A 42 -9.04 4.13 -6.79
N TRP A 43 -8.62 3.34 -5.81
CA TRP A 43 -7.64 2.28 -5.99
C TRP A 43 -8.21 0.96 -5.55
N LYS A 44 -8.19 -0.03 -6.45
CA LYS A 44 -8.50 -1.41 -6.11
C LYS A 44 -7.39 -1.98 -5.22
N GLY A 45 -7.79 -2.48 -4.06
CA GLY A 45 -6.92 -3.10 -3.08
C GLY A 45 -6.49 -4.51 -3.46
N GLY A 46 -5.34 -4.92 -2.93
CA GLY A 46 -4.83 -6.28 -2.96
C GLY A 46 -3.85 -6.49 -1.81
N SER A 47 -3.60 -7.74 -1.44
CA SER A 47 -2.60 -8.07 -0.42
C SER A 47 -1.85 -9.34 -0.80
N PHE A 48 -0.55 -9.37 -0.48
CA PHE A 48 0.25 -10.57 -0.60
C PHE A 48 0.02 -11.46 0.63
N ASP A 49 -0.22 -12.75 0.40
CA ASP A 49 -0.19 -13.72 1.48
C ASP A 49 1.25 -13.94 1.91
N THR A 50 1.70 -13.20 2.93
CA THR A 50 3.03 -13.38 3.53
C THR A 50 2.99 -14.26 4.78
N GLY A 51 1.82 -14.82 5.11
CA GLY A 51 1.54 -15.41 6.43
C GLY A 51 1.24 -14.36 7.52
N HIS A 52 1.21 -13.07 7.19
CA HIS A 52 0.88 -12.01 8.14
C HIS A 52 -0.63 -11.95 8.44
N PRO A 53 -1.07 -11.80 9.71
CA PRO A 53 -2.50 -11.78 10.08
C PRO A 53 -3.35 -10.73 9.35
N ALA A 54 -2.74 -9.60 8.97
CA ALA A 54 -3.44 -8.56 8.21
C ALA A 54 -3.99 -9.05 6.86
N HIS A 55 -3.32 -9.98 6.18
CA HIS A 55 -3.82 -10.56 4.93
C HIS A 55 -5.15 -11.30 5.16
N GLN A 56 -5.24 -12.08 6.25
CA GLN A 56 -6.46 -12.79 6.64
C GLN A 56 -7.59 -11.82 7.03
N ALA A 57 -7.26 -10.75 7.76
CA ALA A 57 -8.23 -9.73 8.15
C ALA A 57 -8.84 -9.04 6.92
N LEU A 58 -8.00 -8.58 5.98
CA LEU A 58 -8.44 -7.92 4.74
C LEU A 58 -9.28 -8.86 3.85
N THR A 59 -8.91 -10.14 3.79
CA THR A 59 -9.66 -11.16 3.04
C THR A 59 -11.03 -11.39 3.67
N THR A 60 -11.10 -11.45 5.00
CA THR A 60 -12.36 -11.69 5.74
C THR A 60 -13.38 -10.57 5.51
N ILE A 61 -12.92 -9.32 5.45
CA ILE A 61 -13.81 -8.16 5.19
C ILE A 61 -14.03 -7.91 3.69
N SER A 62 -13.52 -8.78 2.81
CA SER A 62 -13.58 -8.61 1.34
C SER A 62 -13.15 -7.20 0.92
N TRP A 63 -12.01 -6.74 1.46
CA TRP A 63 -11.55 -5.38 1.26
C TRP A 63 -11.33 -5.07 -0.23
N GLN A 64 -12.03 -4.05 -0.73
CA GLN A 64 -12.06 -3.72 -2.16
C GLN A 64 -11.00 -2.69 -2.56
N GLY A 65 -10.53 -1.88 -1.62
CA GLY A 65 -9.64 -0.77 -1.95
C GLY A 65 -9.73 0.45 -1.03
N LYS A 66 -9.18 1.55 -1.52
CA LYS A 66 -9.17 2.87 -0.86
C LYS A 66 -9.58 3.94 -1.86
N THR A 67 -10.14 5.02 -1.34
CA THR A 67 -10.40 6.23 -2.12
C THR A 67 -9.69 7.42 -1.50
N PHE A 68 -8.79 8.07 -2.24
CA PHE A 68 -8.09 9.28 -1.81
C PHE A 68 -8.77 10.49 -2.45
N HIS A 69 -9.63 11.17 -1.68
CA HIS A 69 -10.35 12.37 -2.16
C HIS A 69 -9.47 13.63 -2.13
N GLY A 70 -8.51 13.66 -1.22
CA GLY A 70 -7.55 14.75 -1.06
C GLY A 70 -6.40 14.36 -0.14
N LEU A 71 -5.52 15.32 0.17
CA LEU A 71 -4.37 15.07 1.04
C LEU A 71 -4.74 14.90 2.52
N ASP A 72 -5.91 15.39 2.93
CA ASP A 72 -6.43 15.32 4.30
C ASP A 72 -7.81 14.63 4.35
N ASN A 73 -8.17 13.88 3.30
CA ASN A 73 -9.45 13.19 3.20
C ASN A 73 -9.27 11.91 2.39
N VAL A 74 -9.17 10.79 3.09
CA VAL A 74 -8.96 9.47 2.51
C VAL A 74 -9.88 8.47 3.18
N ASP A 75 -10.65 7.72 2.38
CA ASP A 75 -11.43 6.58 2.85
C ASP A 75 -10.58 5.30 2.73
N PRO A 76 -10.03 4.76 3.84
CA PRO A 76 -9.11 3.62 3.80
C PRO A 76 -9.80 2.28 3.55
N ILE A 77 -11.12 2.21 3.78
CA ILE A 77 -12.02 1.10 3.52
C ILE A 77 -13.34 1.75 3.11
N ASP A 78 -13.96 1.37 1.99
CA ASP A 78 -15.19 2.01 1.46
C ASP A 78 -16.38 2.01 2.45
N VAL A 79 -16.30 1.26 3.55
CA VAL A 79 -17.32 1.16 4.60
C VAL A 79 -17.06 2.10 5.79
N LEU A 80 -15.84 2.61 5.94
CA LEU A 80 -15.42 3.51 7.02
C LEU A 80 -15.00 4.86 6.42
N LYS A 81 -15.84 5.88 6.65
CA LYS A 81 -15.50 7.27 6.34
C LYS A 81 -14.70 7.83 7.49
N ASP A 82 -13.38 7.71 7.40
CA ASP A 82 -12.44 8.29 8.35
C ASP A 82 -11.68 9.46 7.68
N GLU A 83 -11.20 10.42 8.46
CA GLU A 83 -10.45 11.58 7.96
C GLU A 83 -8.94 11.28 7.94
N GLU A 84 -8.53 10.30 7.14
CA GLU A 84 -7.11 9.93 7.07
C GLU A 84 -6.33 10.84 6.11
N ARG A 85 -5.02 10.93 6.32
CA ARG A 85 -4.19 11.96 5.67
C ARG A 85 -2.93 11.41 5.04
N LEU A 86 -2.52 12.05 3.95
CA LEU A 86 -1.28 11.80 3.23
C LEU A 86 -0.18 12.76 3.70
N ARG A 87 0.99 12.23 4.09
CA ARG A 87 2.16 13.01 4.47
C ARG A 87 3.42 12.41 3.88
N GLU A 88 4.44 13.24 3.71
CA GLU A 88 5.79 12.75 3.42
C GLU A 88 6.40 12.16 4.69
N VAL A 89 6.73 10.87 4.65
CA VAL A 89 7.31 10.15 5.80
C VAL A 89 8.52 9.34 5.32
N LYS A 90 9.62 9.41 6.09
CA LYS A 90 10.83 8.62 5.83
C LYS A 90 10.65 7.17 6.29
N PHE A 91 10.86 6.23 5.38
CA PHE A 91 10.95 4.80 5.68
C PHE A 91 12.10 4.16 4.90
N ARG A 92 13.03 3.53 5.63
CA ARG A 92 14.26 2.93 5.07
C ARG A 92 15.03 3.92 4.18
N ASP A 93 15.32 5.08 4.76
CA ASP A 93 16.11 6.17 4.13
C ASP A 93 15.51 6.84 2.89
N VAL A 94 14.27 6.51 2.53
CA VAL A 94 13.54 7.16 1.45
C VAL A 94 12.33 7.90 2.02
N VAL A 95 12.22 9.20 1.69
CA VAL A 95 11.00 9.98 1.93
C VAL A 95 10.06 9.74 0.77
N SER A 96 8.84 9.30 1.06
CA SER A 96 7.77 9.09 0.10
C SER A 96 6.43 9.47 0.74
N THR A 97 5.38 9.49 -0.06
CA THR A 97 4.03 9.63 0.48
C THR A 97 3.69 8.41 1.33
N ALA A 98 3.10 8.67 2.50
CA ALA A 98 2.48 7.68 3.35
C ALA A 98 1.10 8.14 3.80
N MET A 99 0.18 7.19 3.97
CA MET A 99 -1.11 7.44 4.62
C MET A 99 -0.97 7.18 6.11
N ILE A 100 -1.41 8.13 6.92
CA ILE A 100 -1.43 8.05 8.38
C ILE A 100 -2.89 7.95 8.79
N TYR A 101 -3.22 6.91 9.54
CA TYR A 101 -4.54 6.74 10.12
C TYR A 101 -4.62 7.58 11.39
N ASP A 102 -5.68 8.37 11.55
CA ASP A 102 -5.81 9.28 12.68
C ASP A 102 -6.22 8.55 13.96
N ASN A 103 -7.01 7.48 13.82
CA ASN A 103 -7.53 6.70 14.96
C ASN A 103 -6.74 5.42 15.27
N HIS A 104 -5.71 5.10 14.47
CA HIS A 104 -4.90 3.89 14.62
C HIS A 104 -3.41 4.19 14.43
N PRO A 105 -2.51 3.57 15.22
CA PRO A 105 -1.06 3.74 15.06
C PRO A 105 -0.53 2.95 13.85
N ILE A 106 -1.05 3.25 12.67
CA ILE A 106 -0.76 2.58 11.40
C ILE A 106 -0.29 3.64 10.39
N ILE A 107 0.76 3.32 9.63
CA ILE A 107 1.29 4.16 8.56
C ILE A 107 1.51 3.28 7.34
N ASP A 108 0.81 3.56 6.25
CA ASP A 108 0.97 2.87 4.97
C ASP A 108 1.93 3.66 4.08
N HIS A 109 3.13 3.13 3.83
CA HIS A 109 4.14 3.80 2.99
C HIS A 109 4.00 3.40 1.51
N PHE A 110 3.81 4.38 0.61
CA PHE A 110 3.65 4.12 -0.82
C PHE A 110 4.95 4.32 -1.60
N ARG A 111 5.12 3.53 -2.66
CA ARG A 111 6.15 3.63 -3.68
C ARG A 111 5.61 3.17 -5.03
#